data_AF-A0A7D8YR43-F1
#
_entry.id   AF-A0A7D8YR43-F1
#
_cell.length_a   1.000
_cell.length_b   1.000
_cell.length_c   1.000
_cell.angle_alpha   90.00
_cell.angle_beta   90.00
_cell.angle_gamma   90.00
#
_symmetry.space_group_name_H-M   'P 1'
#
loop_
_entity.id
_entity.type
_entity.pdbx_description
1 polymer ?
#
loop_
_entity_poly.entity_id
_entity_poly.type
_entity_poly.pdbx_seq_one_letter_code
_entity_poly.pdbx_strand_id
1 'polypeptide(L)'
;MTLKFYILMAFLMLLIMPGVVAGISSEPATLRVTILVVDADDNPFSDLWLVLIADHWDGDDMALAAKTDEAGQAHFIVNNSDDIDIAFIRIAGRGSVSLVPYSDRQSVAAQDTTIIPNYGFPTFVTIPLEDGVTEYAATITMHPSVRASVQLVDQHGAPLGGGAFVQIGGFGMDTDENDRDESGPLSIGGLRRGYGAEVMILGPDTPQWKVIDIEPHQTLEDVDLGQVHIPPYQPGTVPMHMQLINDDQLSTRAVEWVRGSVTIFSEDGQVATIFAKSSFTGPIADLRHDEPPRVPLLDPGVYFVAPGPLGTSSATLLRRLLRDGVDVEAAGVPKLTAVEGEPIHITVDAVQVEQAIRAAAGQ
;
A
#
# COMPACT_ATOMS: atom_id res chain seq x y z
N MET A 1 -8.49 67.75 -34.10
CA MET A 1 -8.28 66.86 -35.27
C MET A 1 -7.63 65.54 -34.86
N THR A 2 -8.04 65.06 -33.69
CA THR A 2 -8.30 63.67 -33.32
C THR A 2 -9.21 62.99 -34.35
N LEU A 3 -9.13 61.66 -34.46
CA LEU A 3 -9.96 60.78 -35.31
C LEU A 3 -9.35 60.31 -36.65
N LYS A 4 -8.06 59.98 -36.72
CA LYS A 4 -7.50 59.15 -37.81
C LYS A 4 -6.45 58.09 -37.40
N PHE A 5 -6.19 57.90 -36.10
CA PHE A 5 -5.18 56.93 -35.63
C PHE A 5 -5.74 55.71 -34.89
N TYR A 6 -7.05 55.64 -34.63
CA TYR A 6 -7.65 54.53 -33.86
C TYR A 6 -8.32 53.43 -34.70
N ILE A 7 -8.45 53.61 -36.02
CA ILE A 7 -9.11 52.61 -36.88
C ILE A 7 -8.10 51.60 -37.46
N LEU A 8 -6.81 51.94 -37.50
CA LEU A 8 -5.79 51.07 -38.11
C LEU A 8 -5.18 50.04 -37.13
N MET A 9 -5.29 50.23 -35.80
CA MET A 9 -4.89 49.21 -34.81
C MET A 9 -6.00 48.20 -34.50
N ALA A 10 -7.27 48.57 -34.67
CA ALA A 10 -8.39 47.64 -34.45
C ALA A 10 -8.54 46.60 -35.58
N PHE A 11 -8.01 46.88 -36.78
CA PHE A 11 -8.05 45.95 -37.92
C PHE A 11 -6.83 45.02 -38.00
N LEU A 12 -5.74 45.32 -37.29
CA LEU A 12 -4.53 44.48 -37.28
C LEU A 12 -4.51 43.47 -36.12
N MET A 13 -5.39 43.59 -35.12
CA MET A 13 -5.64 42.55 -34.12
C MET A 13 -6.70 41.53 -34.55
N LEU A 14 -7.37 41.73 -35.69
CA LEU A 14 -8.47 40.86 -36.14
C LEU A 14 -8.10 39.87 -37.26
N LEU A 15 -6.83 39.81 -37.70
CA LEU A 15 -6.43 39.04 -38.88
C LEU A 15 -5.18 38.16 -38.71
N ILE A 16 -4.70 37.97 -37.47
CA ILE A 16 -3.68 36.95 -37.14
C ILE A 16 -4.06 36.28 -35.81
N MET A 17 -5.23 35.65 -35.79
CA MET A 17 -5.43 34.42 -35.02
C MET A 17 -6.10 33.42 -35.97
N PRO A 18 -5.32 32.61 -36.72
CA PRO A 18 -5.88 31.33 -37.15
C PRO A 18 -6.28 30.61 -35.87
N GLY A 19 -7.55 30.23 -35.80
CA GLY A 19 -8.20 29.76 -34.59
C GLY A 19 -7.35 28.80 -33.77
N VAL A 20 -6.90 29.28 -32.62
CA VAL A 20 -6.94 28.47 -31.40
C VAL A 20 -8.33 28.75 -30.79
N VAL A 21 -9.37 28.39 -31.52
CA VAL A 21 -10.43 27.64 -30.84
C VAL A 21 -9.72 26.33 -30.57
N ALA A 22 -9.01 26.24 -29.45
CA ALA A 22 -8.84 24.94 -28.83
C ALA A 22 -10.27 24.44 -28.77
N GLY A 23 -10.58 23.45 -29.61
CA GLY A 23 -11.81 22.72 -29.43
C GLY A 23 -11.75 22.32 -27.97
N ILE A 24 -12.61 22.92 -27.15
CA ILE A 24 -13.11 22.23 -25.99
C ILE A 24 -13.79 21.05 -26.64
N SER A 25 -13.00 19.98 -26.82
CA SER A 25 -13.50 18.71 -27.27
C SER A 25 -14.55 18.38 -26.23
N SER A 26 -15.81 18.50 -26.63
CA SER A 26 -16.93 18.02 -25.84
C SER A 26 -16.98 16.49 -25.84
N GLU A 27 -16.03 15.83 -26.50
CA GLU A 27 -15.83 14.40 -26.33
C GLU A 27 -15.15 14.19 -24.97
N PRO A 28 -15.79 13.46 -24.06
CA PRO A 28 -15.22 13.20 -22.75
C PRO A 28 -13.86 12.54 -22.92
N ALA A 29 -12.85 13.02 -22.17
CA ALA A 29 -11.54 12.40 -22.22
C ALA A 29 -11.67 10.90 -21.93
N THR A 30 -11.06 10.12 -22.80
CA THR A 30 -11.10 8.66 -22.74
C THR A 30 -9.71 8.17 -22.39
N LEU A 31 -9.58 7.52 -21.24
CA LEU A 31 -8.36 6.89 -20.79
C LEU A 31 -8.38 5.40 -21.18
N ARG A 32 -7.33 4.94 -21.87
CA ARG A 32 -7.13 3.56 -22.28
C ARG A 32 -5.95 2.98 -21.51
N VAL A 33 -6.19 1.88 -20.81
CA VAL A 33 -5.15 1.17 -20.06
C VAL A 33 -5.05 -0.25 -20.57
N THR A 34 -3.87 -0.65 -21.01
CA THR A 34 -3.57 -2.03 -21.44
C THR A 34 -2.61 -2.69 -20.47
N ILE A 35 -3.00 -3.82 -19.91
CA ILE A 35 -2.18 -4.58 -18.97
C ILE A 35 -1.76 -5.88 -19.62
N LEU A 36 -0.46 -6.14 -19.67
CA LEU A 36 0.11 -7.42 -20.06
C LEU A 36 0.50 -8.19 -18.81
N VAL A 37 0.02 -9.43 -18.65
CA VAL A 37 0.42 -10.33 -17.56
C VAL A 37 1.26 -11.47 -18.12
N VAL A 38 2.46 -11.66 -17.56
CA VAL A 38 3.44 -12.67 -18.01
C VAL A 38 4.03 -13.46 -16.86
N ASP A 39 4.59 -14.64 -17.12
CA ASP A 39 5.43 -15.36 -16.16
C ASP A 39 6.88 -14.83 -16.14
N ALA A 40 7.72 -15.47 -15.34
CA ALA A 40 9.14 -15.12 -15.22
C ALA A 40 9.96 -15.39 -16.50
N ASP A 41 9.40 -16.14 -17.45
CA ASP A 41 9.99 -16.49 -18.75
C ASP A 41 9.32 -15.71 -19.90
N ASP A 42 8.60 -14.63 -19.59
CA ASP A 42 7.85 -13.76 -20.52
C ASP A 42 6.70 -14.47 -21.28
N ASN A 43 6.21 -15.61 -20.80
CA ASN A 43 5.03 -16.25 -21.40
C ASN A 43 3.75 -15.58 -20.91
N PRO A 44 2.76 -15.34 -21.79
CA PRO A 44 1.53 -14.66 -21.42
C PRO A 44 0.64 -15.49 -20.50
N PHE A 45 0.04 -14.84 -19.50
CA PHE A 45 -1.00 -15.41 -18.64
C PHE A 45 -2.39 -15.02 -19.11
N SER A 46 -3.09 -15.98 -19.71
CA SER A 46 -4.50 -15.83 -20.06
C SER A 46 -5.43 -16.16 -18.89
N ASP A 47 -6.69 -15.73 -19.04
CA ASP A 47 -7.80 -16.08 -18.16
C ASP A 47 -7.71 -15.51 -16.72
N LEU A 48 -6.96 -14.42 -16.54
CA LEU A 48 -6.86 -13.72 -15.25
C LEU A 48 -7.77 -12.51 -15.21
N TRP A 49 -8.54 -12.38 -14.13
CA TRP A 49 -9.29 -11.16 -13.89
C TRP A 49 -8.39 -10.10 -13.26
N LEU A 50 -8.42 -8.92 -13.87
CA LEU A 50 -7.81 -7.71 -13.39
C LEU A 50 -8.91 -6.70 -13.11
N VAL A 51 -8.69 -5.88 -12.08
CA VAL A 51 -9.57 -4.79 -11.72
C VAL A 51 -8.79 -3.49 -11.74
N LEU A 52 -9.19 -2.58 -12.61
CA LEU A 52 -8.75 -1.20 -12.61
C LEU A 52 -9.59 -0.43 -11.59
N ILE A 53 -8.95 0.21 -10.64
CA ILE A 53 -9.55 1.18 -9.73
C ILE A 53 -9.01 2.54 -10.16
N ALA A 54 -9.87 3.41 -10.68
CA ALA A 54 -9.54 4.77 -11.05
C ALA A 54 -10.13 5.72 -10.02
N ASP A 55 -9.25 6.47 -9.37
CA ASP A 55 -9.57 7.34 -8.22
C ASP A 55 -9.83 8.77 -8.73
N HIS A 56 -10.99 9.31 -8.34
CA HIS A 56 -11.35 10.71 -8.54
C HIS A 56 -11.19 11.48 -7.23
N TRP A 57 -10.62 12.67 -7.29
CA TRP A 57 -10.38 13.50 -6.10
C TRP A 57 -11.67 13.84 -5.31
N ASP A 58 -12.84 13.78 -5.93
CA ASP A 58 -14.13 14.05 -5.30
C ASP A 58 -14.77 12.84 -4.59
N GLY A 59 -14.11 11.67 -4.63
CA GLY A 59 -14.48 10.47 -3.88
C GLY A 59 -15.30 9.44 -4.65
N ASP A 60 -15.55 9.66 -5.95
CA ASP A 60 -16.24 8.69 -6.81
C ASP A 60 -15.23 7.73 -7.47
N ASP A 61 -14.72 6.77 -6.68
CA ASP A 61 -13.91 5.67 -7.20
C ASP A 61 -14.67 4.88 -8.26
N MET A 62 -14.03 4.67 -9.42
CA MET A 62 -14.55 3.79 -10.46
C MET A 62 -13.75 2.48 -10.49
N ALA A 63 -14.44 1.36 -10.37
CA ALA A 63 -13.87 0.04 -10.59
C ALA A 63 -14.33 -0.55 -11.94
N LEU A 64 -13.38 -0.98 -12.76
CA LEU A 64 -13.61 -1.73 -13.98
C LEU A 64 -12.93 -3.09 -13.90
N ALA A 65 -13.57 -4.15 -14.40
CA ALA A 65 -12.98 -5.48 -14.46
C ALA A 65 -12.75 -5.89 -15.91
N ALA A 66 -11.58 -6.46 -16.19
CA ALA A 66 -11.23 -7.03 -17.49
C ALA A 66 -10.48 -8.34 -17.28
N LYS A 67 -10.66 -9.27 -18.22
CA LYS A 67 -9.99 -10.57 -18.20
C LYS A 67 -8.85 -10.58 -19.22
N THR A 68 -7.72 -11.19 -18.89
CA THR A 68 -6.62 -11.34 -19.86
C THR A 68 -6.99 -12.30 -20.98
N ASP A 69 -6.69 -11.90 -22.21
CA ASP A 69 -6.89 -12.71 -23.42
C ASP A 69 -5.77 -13.76 -23.63
N GLU A 70 -5.77 -14.44 -24.78
CA GLU A 70 -4.74 -15.44 -25.12
C GLU A 70 -3.32 -14.86 -25.22
N ALA A 71 -3.19 -13.56 -25.48
CA ALA A 71 -1.92 -12.84 -25.48
C ALA A 71 -1.54 -12.31 -24.09
N GLY A 72 -2.34 -12.63 -23.05
CA GLY A 72 -2.13 -12.18 -21.69
C GLY A 72 -2.52 -10.71 -21.48
N GLN A 73 -3.29 -10.12 -22.39
CA GLN A 73 -3.64 -8.70 -22.36
C GLN A 73 -5.05 -8.47 -21.81
N ALA A 74 -5.19 -7.49 -20.93
CA ALA A 74 -6.48 -6.95 -20.51
C ALA A 74 -6.54 -5.47 -20.88
N HIS A 75 -7.69 -5.04 -21.40
CA HIS A 75 -7.90 -3.66 -21.82
C HIS A 75 -9.01 -3.02 -21.01
N PHE A 76 -8.75 -1.82 -20.50
CA PHE A 76 -9.70 -0.98 -19.80
C PHE A 76 -9.93 0.30 -20.59
N ILE A 77 -11.19 0.73 -20.65
CA ILE A 77 -11.60 2.00 -21.24
C ILE A 77 -12.38 2.75 -20.18
N VAL A 78 -11.81 3.86 -19.73
CA VAL A 78 -12.40 4.76 -18.76
C VAL A 78 -12.91 5.99 -19.50
N ASN A 79 -14.22 6.23 -19.41
CA ASN A 79 -14.83 7.44 -19.96
C ASN A 79 -14.91 8.51 -18.86
N ASN A 80 -14.80 9.78 -19.26
CA ASN A 80 -14.77 10.94 -18.35
C ASN A 80 -13.50 10.98 -17.48
N SER A 81 -12.32 10.85 -18.09
CA SER A 81 -11.05 10.81 -17.35
C SER A 81 -10.49 12.18 -16.94
N ASP A 82 -11.23 13.27 -17.15
CA ASP A 82 -10.73 14.64 -16.94
C ASP A 82 -10.39 14.94 -15.47
N ASP A 83 -10.94 14.15 -14.53
CA ASP A 83 -10.76 14.29 -13.08
C ASP A 83 -10.09 13.06 -12.43
N ILE A 84 -9.51 12.15 -13.25
CA ILE A 84 -8.82 10.96 -12.74
C ILE A 84 -7.34 11.27 -12.57
N ASP A 85 -6.90 11.28 -11.33
CA ASP A 85 -5.52 11.58 -10.99
C ASP A 85 -4.63 10.34 -11.02
N ILE A 86 -5.18 9.16 -10.69
CA ILE A 86 -4.41 7.90 -10.65
C ILE A 86 -5.30 6.69 -10.97
N ALA A 87 -4.69 5.67 -11.58
CA ALA A 87 -5.28 4.33 -11.66
C ALA A 87 -4.41 3.23 -11.04
N PHE A 88 -5.07 2.26 -10.41
CA PHE A 88 -4.49 1.03 -9.83
C PHE A 88 -4.99 -0.18 -10.56
N ILE A 89 -4.11 -1.14 -10.77
CA ILE A 89 -4.50 -2.49 -11.15
C ILE A 89 -4.39 -3.39 -9.94
N ARG A 90 -5.49 -4.04 -9.59
CA ARG A 90 -5.54 -5.17 -8.66
C ARG A 90 -5.76 -6.45 -9.45
N ILE A 91 -4.95 -7.47 -9.21
CA ILE A 91 -5.22 -8.81 -9.77
C ILE A 91 -6.26 -9.48 -8.89
N ALA A 92 -7.40 -9.84 -9.47
CA ALA A 92 -8.52 -10.49 -8.77
C ALA A 92 -8.49 -12.03 -8.87
N GLY A 93 -7.52 -12.60 -9.60
CA GLY A 93 -7.25 -14.04 -9.66
C GLY A 93 -7.98 -14.78 -10.78
N ARG A 94 -8.14 -16.10 -10.60
CA ARG A 94 -8.85 -17.00 -11.53
C ARG A 94 -10.21 -17.35 -10.93
N GLY A 95 -11.27 -16.73 -11.45
CA GLY A 95 -12.61 -16.93 -10.92
C GLY A 95 -13.64 -16.04 -11.58
N SER A 96 -14.64 -15.62 -10.83
CA SER A 96 -15.59 -14.57 -11.20
C SER A 96 -15.34 -13.32 -10.38
N VAL A 97 -15.34 -12.16 -11.01
CA VAL A 97 -15.35 -10.86 -10.31
C VAL A 97 -16.77 -10.32 -10.28
N SER A 98 -17.27 -10.00 -9.08
CA SER A 98 -18.49 -9.23 -8.92
C SER A 98 -18.12 -7.82 -8.46
N LEU A 99 -18.42 -6.82 -9.28
CA LEU A 99 -18.32 -5.43 -8.87
C LEU A 99 -19.60 -5.09 -8.11
N VAL A 100 -19.52 -4.93 -6.80
CA VAL A 100 -20.67 -4.59 -5.97
C VAL A 100 -20.70 -3.08 -5.77
N PRO A 101 -21.75 -2.37 -6.21
CA PRO A 101 -21.93 -0.98 -5.84
C PRO A 101 -22.24 -0.93 -4.35
N TYR A 102 -21.25 -0.57 -3.55
CA TYR A 102 -21.50 -0.09 -2.20
C TYR A 102 -22.11 1.30 -2.37
N SER A 103 -23.24 1.55 -1.73
CA SER A 103 -23.95 2.82 -1.77
C SER A 103 -23.15 3.93 -1.07
N ASP A 104 -22.06 4.38 -1.70
CA ASP A 104 -21.26 5.60 -1.47
C ASP A 104 -19.73 5.39 -1.59
N ARG A 105 -19.24 4.18 -1.90
CA ARG A 105 -17.83 3.89 -2.33
C ARG A 105 -17.81 2.57 -3.11
N GLN A 106 -17.40 2.51 -4.38
CA GLN A 106 -17.34 1.21 -5.08
C GLN A 106 -16.31 0.29 -4.43
N SER A 107 -16.75 -0.70 -3.65
CA SER A 107 -15.84 -1.73 -3.14
C SER A 107 -15.82 -2.92 -4.09
N VAL A 108 -14.62 -3.29 -4.52
CA VAL A 108 -14.40 -4.49 -5.32
C VAL A 108 -14.39 -5.69 -4.37
N ALA A 109 -15.56 -6.30 -4.18
CA ALA A 109 -15.65 -7.63 -3.59
C ALA A 109 -15.23 -8.67 -4.65
N ALA A 110 -13.91 -8.85 -4.83
CA ALA A 110 -13.41 -10.05 -5.50
C ALA A 110 -13.76 -11.24 -4.60
N GLN A 111 -14.89 -11.90 -4.88
CA GLN A 111 -15.46 -12.93 -4.02
C GLN A 111 -14.63 -14.22 -3.99
N ASP A 112 -13.65 -14.39 -4.88
CA ASP A 112 -12.76 -15.55 -4.83
C ASP A 112 -11.32 -15.20 -5.27
N THR A 113 -10.42 -15.29 -4.30
CA THR A 113 -8.97 -15.55 -4.38
C THR A 113 -8.08 -14.53 -5.13
N THR A 114 -7.47 -13.63 -4.35
CA THR A 114 -6.24 -12.90 -4.75
C THR A 114 -5.03 -13.84 -4.85
N ILE A 115 -5.24 -15.16 -4.97
CA ILE A 115 -4.23 -16.20 -4.90
C ILE A 115 -4.34 -17.04 -6.16
N ILE A 116 -3.32 -16.94 -7.00
CA ILE A 116 -3.15 -17.85 -8.12
C ILE A 116 -2.23 -18.97 -7.60
N PRO A 117 -2.71 -20.22 -7.47
CA PRO A 117 -1.89 -21.30 -6.92
C PRO A 117 -0.53 -21.39 -7.61
N ASN A 118 0.55 -21.47 -6.80
CA ASN A 118 1.95 -21.53 -7.25
C ASN A 118 2.51 -20.27 -7.92
N TYR A 119 1.77 -19.15 -7.91
CA TYR A 119 2.28 -17.87 -8.39
C TYR A 119 2.14 -16.75 -7.36
N GLY A 120 3.07 -15.81 -7.38
CA GLY A 120 3.10 -14.59 -6.58
C GLY A 120 3.24 -13.37 -7.48
N PHE A 121 2.65 -12.25 -7.09
CA PHE A 121 2.59 -11.02 -7.89
C PHE A 121 2.33 -9.81 -6.99
N PRO A 122 2.55 -8.57 -7.47
CA PRO A 122 2.21 -7.36 -6.71
C PRO A 122 0.71 -7.25 -6.49
N THR A 123 0.27 -7.02 -5.25
CA THR A 123 -1.16 -6.83 -4.93
C THR A 123 -1.77 -5.65 -5.69
N PHE A 124 -0.96 -4.61 -5.89
CA PHE A 124 -1.33 -3.42 -6.66
C PHE A 124 -0.19 -3.06 -7.62
N VAL A 125 -0.58 -2.67 -8.83
CA VAL A 125 0.32 -2.02 -9.79
C VAL A 125 -0.23 -0.62 -10.05
N THR A 126 0.52 0.38 -9.60
CA THR A 126 0.19 1.79 -9.79
C THR A 126 0.61 2.24 -11.18
N ILE A 127 -0.30 2.89 -11.90
CA ILE A 127 -0.01 3.52 -13.17
C ILE A 127 -0.09 5.03 -12.93
N PRO A 128 1.06 5.74 -12.90
CA PRO A 128 1.06 7.19 -12.77
C PRO A 128 0.46 7.77 -14.04
N LEU A 129 -0.59 8.58 -13.89
CA LEU A 129 -1.21 9.29 -15.00
C LEU A 129 -0.51 10.64 -15.19
N GLU A 130 -0.24 10.99 -16.44
CA GLU A 130 0.35 12.25 -16.87
C GLU A 130 -0.70 13.10 -17.60
N ASP A 131 -0.69 14.41 -17.34
CA ASP A 131 -1.60 15.37 -17.95
C ASP A 131 -1.58 15.27 -19.49
N GLY A 132 -2.75 15.05 -20.08
CA GLY A 132 -2.92 14.98 -21.54
C GLY A 132 -2.49 13.67 -22.19
N VAL A 133 -2.02 12.68 -21.42
CA VAL A 133 -1.77 11.32 -21.91
C VAL A 133 -3.02 10.47 -21.70
N THR A 134 -3.50 9.82 -22.76
CA THR A 134 -4.75 9.05 -22.77
C THR A 134 -4.54 7.55 -22.96
N GLU A 135 -3.32 7.10 -23.20
CA GLU A 135 -2.99 5.68 -23.42
C GLU A 135 -1.84 5.25 -22.52
N TYR A 136 -2.07 4.19 -21.75
CA TYR A 136 -1.09 3.64 -20.82
C TYR A 136 -0.96 2.15 -21.01
N ALA A 137 0.25 1.65 -20.77
CA ALA A 137 0.53 0.23 -20.74
C ALA A 137 1.38 -0.11 -19.51
N ALA A 138 1.07 -1.24 -18.87
CA ALA A 138 1.88 -1.79 -17.80
C ALA A 138 2.04 -3.30 -17.99
N THR A 139 3.18 -3.82 -17.54
CA THR A 139 3.44 -5.27 -17.52
C THR A 139 3.47 -5.75 -16.08
N ILE A 140 2.79 -6.85 -15.81
CA ILE A 140 2.76 -7.53 -14.54
C ILE A 140 3.47 -8.88 -14.71
N THR A 141 4.58 -9.06 -14.01
CA THR A 141 5.29 -10.34 -13.99
C THR A 141 4.83 -11.16 -12.78
N MET A 142 4.31 -12.34 -13.05
CA MET A 142 4.02 -13.36 -12.05
C MET A 142 5.25 -14.24 -11.85
N HIS A 143 5.54 -14.59 -10.60
CA HIS A 143 6.68 -15.42 -10.25
C HIS A 143 6.24 -16.74 -9.64
N PRO A 144 6.99 -17.84 -9.83
CA PRO A 144 6.76 -19.07 -9.07
C PRO A 144 6.75 -18.76 -7.57
N SER A 145 5.72 -19.25 -6.87
CA SER A 145 5.56 -19.03 -5.44
C SER A 145 5.39 -20.31 -4.65
N VAL A 146 5.69 -20.21 -3.37
CA VAL A 146 5.46 -21.20 -2.32
C VAL A 146 4.53 -20.60 -1.26
N ARG A 147 4.09 -21.43 -0.33
CA ARG A 147 3.29 -21.03 0.83
C ARG A 147 4.11 -21.05 2.11
N ALA A 148 3.71 -20.26 3.10
CA ALA A 148 4.13 -20.44 4.47
C ALA A 148 2.94 -20.76 5.36
N SER A 149 3.08 -21.74 6.25
CA SER A 149 2.12 -22.02 7.32
C SER A 149 2.63 -21.52 8.66
N VAL A 150 1.75 -20.96 9.49
CA VAL A 150 2.08 -20.54 10.85
C VAL A 150 0.90 -20.75 11.78
N GLN A 151 1.13 -21.35 12.95
CA GLN A 151 0.13 -21.43 14.01
C GLN A 151 0.39 -20.34 15.05
N LEU A 152 -0.56 -19.44 15.22
CA LEU A 152 -0.50 -18.47 16.32
C LEU A 152 -0.95 -19.15 17.62
N VAL A 153 -0.20 -18.92 18.69
CA VAL A 153 -0.50 -19.46 20.02
C VAL A 153 -0.29 -18.41 21.11
N ASP A 154 -1.02 -18.53 22.21
CA ASP A 154 -0.82 -17.71 23.39
C ASP A 154 0.41 -18.16 24.21
N GLN A 155 0.62 -17.52 25.36
CA GLN A 155 1.68 -17.87 26.31
C GLN A 155 1.54 -19.28 26.94
N HIS A 156 0.37 -19.91 26.83
CA HIS A 156 0.06 -21.26 27.30
C HIS A 156 0.05 -22.29 26.16
N GLY A 157 0.31 -21.87 24.92
CA GLY A 157 0.27 -22.73 23.73
C GLY A 157 -1.13 -22.99 23.19
N ALA A 158 -2.14 -22.28 23.68
CA ALA A 158 -3.50 -22.37 23.14
C ALA A 158 -3.55 -21.64 21.79
N PRO A 159 -4.16 -22.23 20.75
CA PRO A 159 -4.30 -21.60 19.45
C PRO A 159 -5.05 -20.26 19.52
N LEU A 160 -4.57 -19.28 18.76
CA LEU A 160 -5.18 -17.97 18.59
C LEU A 160 -5.61 -17.78 17.14
N GLY A 161 -6.70 -17.05 16.92
CA GLY A 161 -6.97 -16.42 15.62
C GLY A 161 -6.00 -15.27 15.37
N GLY A 162 -6.01 -14.70 14.17
CA GLY A 162 -5.18 -13.55 13.82
C GLY A 162 -5.13 -13.31 12.32
N GLY A 163 -4.19 -12.47 11.89
CA GLY A 163 -3.92 -12.29 10.46
C GLY A 163 -2.42 -12.26 10.21
N ALA A 164 -2.02 -12.79 9.06
CA ALA A 164 -0.64 -12.69 8.60
C ALA A 164 -0.56 -12.14 7.18
N PHE A 165 0.48 -11.37 6.89
CA PHE A 165 0.78 -10.92 5.54
C PHE A 165 2.28 -11.00 5.28
N VAL A 166 2.68 -11.04 4.01
CA VAL A 166 4.08 -11.08 3.61
C VAL A 166 4.44 -9.81 2.86
N GLN A 167 5.62 -9.30 3.20
CA GLN A 167 6.29 -8.28 2.43
C GLN A 167 7.72 -8.72 2.08
N ILE A 168 8.20 -8.34 0.88
CA ILE A 168 9.52 -8.63 0.26
C ILE A 168 9.59 -9.96 -0.48
N GLY A 169 10.22 -9.91 -1.67
CA GLY A 169 10.45 -11.08 -2.53
C GLY A 169 9.21 -11.47 -3.32
N GLY A 170 8.04 -11.39 -2.71
CA GLY A 170 6.71 -11.41 -3.31
C GLY A 170 5.73 -10.66 -2.40
N PHE A 171 4.53 -10.39 -2.91
CA PHE A 171 3.42 -9.93 -2.06
C PHE A 171 2.50 -11.11 -1.82
N GLY A 172 2.28 -11.43 -0.56
CA GLY A 172 1.42 -12.52 -0.11
C GLY A 172 0.46 -12.01 0.95
N MET A 173 -0.81 -12.35 0.84
CA MET A 173 -1.78 -12.15 1.92
C MET A 173 -2.21 -13.51 2.44
N ASP A 174 -2.70 -13.53 3.69
CA ASP A 174 -3.40 -14.69 4.24
C ASP A 174 -4.41 -15.26 3.23
N THR A 175 -4.40 -16.58 3.06
CA THR A 175 -5.11 -17.27 1.97
C THR A 175 -6.43 -17.89 2.35
N ASP A 176 -6.74 -17.98 3.63
CA ASP A 176 -7.92 -18.71 4.09
C ASP A 176 -9.18 -17.81 3.93
N GLU A 177 -10.25 -18.16 3.20
CA GLU A 177 -10.99 -19.42 2.91
C GLU A 177 -11.59 -20.11 4.15
N ASN A 178 -10.93 -20.03 5.31
CA ASN A 178 -11.52 -20.35 6.59
C ASN A 178 -11.82 -19.03 7.32
N ASP A 179 -13.04 -18.91 7.85
CA ASP A 179 -13.47 -17.77 8.64
C ASP A 179 -12.36 -17.34 9.60
N ARG A 180 -12.07 -16.03 9.67
CA ARG A 180 -11.09 -15.40 10.59
C ARG A 180 -11.34 -15.69 12.08
N ASP A 181 -12.38 -16.45 12.37
CA ASP A 181 -12.82 -16.94 13.68
C ASP A 181 -12.26 -18.33 14.04
N GLU A 182 -11.61 -19.05 13.11
CA GLU A 182 -11.07 -20.39 13.39
C GLU A 182 -9.60 -20.36 13.85
N SER A 183 -9.35 -21.01 14.98
CA SER A 183 -8.04 -21.09 15.65
C SER A 183 -7.04 -22.04 14.95
N GLY A 184 -7.10 -22.12 13.62
CA GLY A 184 -6.26 -22.99 12.80
C GLY A 184 -4.91 -22.35 12.41
N PRO A 185 -4.03 -23.11 11.73
CA PRO A 185 -2.82 -22.56 11.15
C PRO A 185 -3.16 -21.59 10.02
N LEU A 186 -2.58 -20.39 10.07
CA LEU A 186 -2.66 -19.42 8.98
C LEU A 186 -1.80 -19.90 7.80
N SER A 187 -2.32 -19.78 6.59
CA SER A 187 -1.61 -20.08 5.35
C SER A 187 -1.38 -18.79 4.58
N ILE A 188 -0.12 -18.50 4.24
CA ILE A 188 0.27 -17.31 3.50
C ILE A 188 0.82 -17.74 2.15
N GLY A 189 0.16 -17.32 1.07
CA GLY A 189 0.54 -17.66 -0.29
C GLY A 189 1.28 -16.53 -0.99
N GLY A 190 1.94 -16.83 -2.11
CA GLY A 190 2.58 -15.80 -2.94
C GLY A 190 4.04 -15.49 -2.58
N LEU A 191 4.67 -16.29 -1.70
CA LEU A 191 6.10 -16.18 -1.40
C LEU A 191 6.92 -16.53 -2.64
N ARG A 192 7.67 -15.59 -3.21
CA ARG A 192 8.49 -15.88 -4.40
C ARG A 192 9.55 -16.93 -4.09
N ARG A 193 9.59 -17.98 -4.90
CA ARG A 193 10.53 -19.08 -4.73
C ARG A 193 11.98 -18.60 -4.88
N GLY A 194 12.82 -18.95 -3.91
CA GLY A 194 14.25 -18.62 -3.91
C GLY A 194 14.57 -17.18 -3.50
N TYR A 195 13.62 -16.45 -2.92
CA TYR A 195 13.78 -15.09 -2.43
C TYR A 195 13.47 -15.03 -0.93
N GLY A 196 14.19 -14.16 -0.22
CA GLY A 196 13.89 -13.89 1.18
C GLY A 196 12.59 -13.09 1.31
N ALA A 197 11.90 -13.25 2.43
CA ALA A 197 10.61 -12.62 2.72
C ALA A 197 10.51 -12.24 4.19
N GLU A 198 9.63 -11.29 4.52
CA GLU A 198 9.26 -10.93 5.88
C GLU A 198 7.77 -11.26 6.07
N VAL A 199 7.48 -12.21 6.95
CA VAL A 199 6.12 -12.55 7.38
C VAL A 199 5.77 -11.69 8.58
N MET A 200 4.73 -10.88 8.43
CA MET A 200 4.24 -9.96 9.44
C MET A 200 2.93 -10.49 9.99
N ILE A 201 2.87 -10.63 11.31
CA ILE A 201 1.78 -11.27 12.03
C ILE A 201 1.14 -10.24 12.95
N LEU A 202 -0.18 -10.16 12.86
CA LEU A 202 -1.05 -9.38 13.74
C LEU A 202 -1.86 -10.33 14.63
N GLY A 203 -1.70 -10.19 15.95
CA GLY A 203 -2.55 -10.88 16.92
C GLY A 203 -3.98 -10.31 16.95
N PRO A 204 -4.97 -11.08 17.42
CA PRO A 204 -6.40 -10.73 17.31
C PRO A 204 -6.79 -9.51 18.15
N ASP A 205 -6.01 -9.17 19.18
CA ASP A 205 -6.25 -8.05 20.09
C ASP A 205 -4.97 -7.24 20.41
N THR A 206 -3.94 -7.36 19.57
CA THR A 206 -2.63 -6.75 19.84
C THR A 206 -2.25 -5.78 18.72
N PRO A 207 -1.95 -4.50 19.00
CA PRO A 207 -1.34 -3.60 18.01
C PRO A 207 0.14 -3.94 17.75
N GLN A 208 0.67 -4.96 18.44
CA GLN A 208 2.05 -5.42 18.28
C GLN A 208 2.16 -6.33 17.07
N TRP A 209 3.09 -6.00 16.19
CA TRP A 209 3.43 -6.78 15.01
C TRP A 209 4.61 -7.70 15.33
N LYS A 210 4.46 -8.98 15.01
CA LYS A 210 5.59 -9.91 15.00
C LYS A 210 6.08 -10.04 13.57
N VAL A 211 7.38 -9.91 13.36
CA VAL A 211 7.98 -10.08 12.02
C VAL A 211 8.92 -11.27 12.06
N ILE A 212 8.72 -12.21 11.14
CA ILE A 212 9.52 -13.41 10.94
C ILE A 212 10.21 -13.29 9.60
N ASP A 213 11.54 -13.35 9.61
CA ASP A 213 12.30 -13.33 8.37
C ASP A 213 12.47 -14.75 7.85
N ILE A 214 12.21 -14.91 6.56
CA ILE A 214 12.42 -16.14 5.81
C ILE A 214 13.60 -15.90 4.88
N GLU A 215 14.61 -16.75 4.98
CA GLU A 215 15.78 -16.69 4.10
C GLU A 215 15.47 -17.23 2.70
N PRO A 216 16.19 -16.78 1.65
CA PRO A 216 15.96 -17.21 0.28
C PRO A 216 15.98 -18.74 0.06
N HIS A 217 16.81 -19.45 0.82
CA HIS A 217 16.94 -20.90 0.68
C HIS A 217 15.72 -21.65 1.27
N GLN A 218 14.99 -21.03 2.20
CA GLN A 218 13.81 -21.64 2.82
C GLN A 218 12.61 -21.59 1.87
N THR A 219 12.50 -20.58 1.02
CA THR A 219 11.40 -20.46 0.04
C THR A 219 11.59 -21.31 -1.22
N LEU A 220 12.49 -22.29 -1.23
CA LEU A 220 12.60 -23.24 -2.34
C LEU A 220 11.39 -24.20 -2.38
N GLU A 221 10.76 -24.43 -1.24
CA GLU A 221 9.55 -25.23 -1.05
C GLU A 221 8.60 -24.54 -0.07
N ASP A 222 7.42 -25.11 0.15
CA ASP A 222 6.48 -24.59 1.15
C ASP A 222 7.14 -24.63 2.54
N VAL A 223 6.97 -23.55 3.30
CA VAL A 223 7.66 -23.32 4.57
C VAL A 223 6.70 -23.52 5.73
N ASP A 224 7.08 -24.35 6.71
CA ASP A 224 6.39 -24.39 7.99
C ASP A 224 7.15 -23.51 9.00
N LEU A 225 6.52 -22.41 9.42
CA LEU A 225 7.05 -21.51 10.44
C LEU A 225 6.77 -22.01 11.86
N GLY A 226 5.99 -23.09 12.00
CA GLY A 226 5.64 -23.70 13.28
C GLY A 226 4.73 -22.81 14.12
N GLN A 227 4.97 -22.83 15.44
CA GLN A 227 4.17 -22.09 16.41
C GLN A 227 4.81 -20.75 16.76
N VAL A 228 4.02 -19.69 16.69
CA VAL A 228 4.44 -18.32 17.01
C VAL A 228 3.67 -17.84 18.22
N HIS A 229 4.41 -17.61 19.31
CA HIS A 229 3.84 -17.06 20.53
C HIS A 229 3.55 -15.56 20.39
N ILE A 230 2.27 -15.22 20.52
CA ILE A 230 1.78 -13.86 20.62
C ILE A 230 1.56 -13.56 22.11
N PRO A 231 2.40 -12.73 22.75
CA PRO A 231 2.19 -12.36 24.13
C PRO A 231 0.92 -11.51 24.26
N PRO A 232 0.25 -11.54 25.43
CA PRO A 232 -0.82 -10.58 25.71
C PRO A 232 -0.32 -9.15 25.53
N TYR A 233 -1.15 -8.30 24.93
CA TYR A 233 -0.80 -6.89 24.79
C TYR A 233 -0.60 -6.25 26.16
N GLN A 234 0.60 -5.70 26.36
CA GLN A 234 0.91 -4.85 27.50
C GLN A 234 1.01 -3.42 26.96
N PRO A 235 0.04 -2.54 27.26
CA PRO A 235 0.14 -1.16 26.82
C PRO A 235 1.35 -0.51 27.48
N GLY A 236 2.10 0.26 26.69
CA GLY A 236 3.17 1.10 27.21
C GLY A 236 2.65 2.15 28.20
N THR A 237 3.56 2.90 28.80
CA THR A 237 3.24 3.90 29.83
C THR A 237 3.47 5.33 29.38
N VAL A 238 4.17 5.54 28.26
CA VAL A 238 4.61 6.85 27.78
C VAL A 238 3.68 7.35 26.67
N PRO A 239 2.88 8.41 26.90
CA PRO A 239 2.02 8.97 25.87
C PRO A 239 2.83 9.63 24.75
N MET A 240 2.42 9.37 23.50
CA MET A 240 3.07 9.96 22.34
C MET A 240 2.11 10.83 21.52
N HIS A 241 2.47 12.10 21.37
CA HIS A 241 1.79 13.08 20.54
C HIS A 241 2.64 13.39 19.32
N MET A 242 2.19 12.92 18.16
CA MET A 242 2.88 13.10 16.89
C MET A 242 2.07 13.98 15.94
N GLN A 243 2.75 14.92 15.32
CA GLN A 243 2.26 15.65 14.16
C GLN A 243 3.06 15.23 12.93
N LEU A 244 2.41 14.60 11.96
CA LEU A 244 3.01 14.28 10.66
C LEU A 244 2.71 15.42 9.67
N ILE A 245 3.74 15.94 9.01
CA ILE A 245 3.64 16.98 7.98
C ILE A 245 4.25 16.48 6.66
N ASN A 246 3.82 17.07 5.53
CA ASN A 246 4.29 16.77 4.17
C ASN A 246 4.10 15.30 3.73
N ASP A 247 3.28 14.52 4.44
CA ASP A 247 2.95 13.12 4.10
C ASP A 247 2.14 12.99 2.81
N ASP A 248 1.41 14.04 2.45
CA ASP A 248 0.72 14.18 1.16
C ASP A 248 1.67 14.12 -0.04
N GLN A 249 2.93 14.52 0.15
CA GLN A 249 3.97 14.50 -0.88
C GLN A 249 4.66 13.13 -1.04
N LEU A 250 4.61 12.28 -0.01
CA LEU A 250 5.14 10.91 -0.08
C LEU A 250 4.16 9.90 -0.67
N SER A 251 2.87 10.19 -0.59
CA SER A 251 1.91 9.38 -1.30
C SER A 251 2.15 9.57 -2.81
N THR A 252 2.60 8.53 -3.51
CA THR A 252 1.86 8.21 -4.75
C THR A 252 0.41 8.16 -4.29
N ARG A 253 -0.51 8.96 -4.87
CA ARG A 253 -1.89 9.20 -4.36
C ARG A 253 -2.77 7.92 -4.37
N ALA A 254 -2.14 6.77 -4.28
CA ALA A 254 -2.52 5.44 -4.69
C ALA A 254 -2.98 4.51 -3.60
N VAL A 255 -2.64 4.84 -2.36
CA VAL A 255 -2.96 4.01 -1.24
C VAL A 255 -3.30 4.97 -0.10
N GLU A 256 -4.57 5.34 0.01
CA GLU A 256 -5.07 6.13 1.15
C GLU A 256 -4.68 5.52 2.50
N TRP A 257 -4.50 4.18 2.57
CA TRP A 257 -4.01 3.47 3.76
C TRP A 257 -2.60 3.87 4.21
N VAL A 258 -1.78 4.39 3.28
CA VAL A 258 -0.42 4.88 3.57
C VAL A 258 -0.46 6.32 4.10
N ARG A 259 -1.45 7.10 3.69
CA ARG A 259 -1.57 8.51 4.08
C ARG A 259 -1.80 8.61 5.58
N GLY A 260 -1.00 9.46 6.21
CA GLY A 260 -1.11 9.72 7.63
C GLY A 260 -0.57 8.63 8.55
N SER A 261 -0.10 7.49 8.05
CA SER A 261 0.42 6.44 8.92
C SER A 261 1.92 6.60 9.16
N VAL A 262 2.39 6.12 10.31
CA VAL A 262 3.79 6.14 10.73
C VAL A 262 4.08 4.85 11.48
N THR A 263 5.19 4.18 11.16
CA THR A 263 5.65 3.00 11.88
C THR A 263 6.80 3.39 12.81
N ILE A 264 6.71 2.95 14.06
CA ILE A 264 7.72 3.20 15.09
C ILE A 264 8.48 1.91 15.35
N PHE A 265 9.80 1.99 15.29
CA PHE A 265 10.70 0.87 15.51
C PHE A 265 11.54 1.10 16.76
N SER A 266 11.79 0.06 17.56
CA SER A 266 12.84 0.09 18.57
C SER A 266 14.23 0.08 17.90
N GLU A 267 15.28 0.34 18.68
CA GLU A 267 16.67 0.36 18.21
C GLU A 267 17.12 -0.95 17.53
N ASP A 268 16.57 -2.09 17.92
CA ASP A 268 16.81 -3.41 17.31
C ASP A 268 15.92 -3.73 16.10
N GLY A 269 15.14 -2.75 15.63
CA GLY A 269 14.26 -2.86 14.45
C GLY A 269 12.98 -3.67 14.70
N GLN A 270 12.59 -3.94 15.95
CA GLN A 270 11.27 -4.47 16.24
C GLN A 270 10.20 -3.39 16.10
N VAL A 271 9.00 -3.77 15.64
CA VAL A 271 7.88 -2.83 15.52
C VAL A 271 7.33 -2.55 16.91
N ALA A 272 7.45 -1.31 17.36
CA ALA A 272 6.89 -0.87 18.63
C ALA A 272 5.38 -0.60 18.50
N THR A 273 5.00 0.18 17.48
CA THR A 273 3.60 0.51 17.18
C THR A 273 3.45 1.12 15.78
N ILE A 274 2.22 1.18 15.28
CA ILE A 274 1.86 1.93 14.07
C ILE A 274 0.87 3.03 14.49
N PHE A 275 1.22 4.27 14.18
CA PHE A 275 0.36 5.43 14.35
C PHE A 275 -0.38 5.73 13.04
N ALA A 276 -1.67 6.06 13.11
CA ALA A 276 -2.43 6.59 11.99
C ALA A 276 -2.97 8.00 12.33
N LYS A 277 -2.63 8.99 11.51
CA LYS A 277 -3.03 10.42 11.61
C LYS A 277 -4.55 10.59 11.61
N SER A 278 -5.30 9.64 11.04
CA SER A 278 -6.72 9.47 11.24
C SER A 278 -6.97 8.17 12.01
N SER A 279 -7.02 8.24 13.33
CA SER A 279 -7.82 7.28 14.07
C SER A 279 -9.26 7.33 13.51
N PHE A 280 -9.63 6.31 12.72
CA PHE A 280 -10.98 5.92 12.27
C PHE A 280 -11.68 6.72 11.17
N THR A 281 -11.47 6.35 9.89
CA THR A 281 -12.52 6.43 8.83
C THR A 281 -12.34 5.37 7.72
N GLY A 282 -11.94 4.13 8.06
CA GLY A 282 -11.85 3.01 7.12
C GLY A 282 -12.00 1.65 7.84
N PRO A 283 -12.53 0.60 7.19
CA PRO A 283 -13.21 -0.52 7.83
C PRO A 283 -12.27 -1.63 8.34
N ILE A 284 -11.20 -1.26 9.06
CA ILE A 284 -10.50 -2.22 9.90
C ILE A 284 -10.78 -1.83 11.34
N ALA A 285 -11.63 -2.68 11.94
CA ALA A 285 -12.12 -2.66 13.30
C ALA A 285 -13.30 -1.72 13.57
N ASP A 286 -14.44 -2.38 13.73
CA ASP A 286 -15.58 -2.02 14.57
C ASP A 286 -15.15 -1.76 16.04
N LEU A 287 -14.20 -0.85 16.23
CA LEU A 287 -13.87 -0.27 17.53
C LEU A 287 -14.78 0.94 17.70
N ARG A 288 -16.01 0.63 18.12
CA ARG A 288 -16.92 1.49 18.89
C ARG A 288 -16.65 2.99 18.71
N HIS A 289 -17.44 3.62 17.85
CA HIS A 289 -17.48 5.07 17.56
C HIS A 289 -17.60 6.01 18.78
N ASP A 290 -17.63 5.49 20.01
CA ASP A 290 -17.83 6.21 21.26
C ASP A 290 -16.56 6.32 22.12
N GLU A 291 -15.42 5.75 21.69
CA GLU A 291 -14.17 5.85 22.44
C GLU A 291 -13.31 7.03 21.93
N PRO A 292 -12.82 7.92 22.83
CA PRO A 292 -11.88 8.96 22.43
C PRO A 292 -10.63 8.34 21.80
N PRO A 293 -10.00 9.02 20.81
CA PRO A 293 -8.80 8.50 20.16
C PRO A 293 -7.75 8.21 21.23
N ARG A 294 -7.42 6.92 21.39
CA ARG A 294 -6.43 6.47 22.37
C ARG A 294 -5.07 6.99 21.91
N VAL A 295 -4.45 7.88 22.69
CA VAL A 295 -3.07 8.31 22.47
C VAL A 295 -2.18 7.07 22.50
N PRO A 296 -1.35 6.81 21.47
CA PRO A 296 -0.44 5.67 21.48
C PRO A 296 0.47 5.74 22.70
N LEU A 297 0.70 4.59 23.32
CA LEU A 297 1.59 4.46 24.48
C LEU A 297 2.81 3.64 24.08
N LEU A 298 3.99 4.16 24.41
CA LEU A 298 5.27 3.46 24.24
C LEU A 298 5.80 3.00 25.60
N ASP A 299 6.60 1.95 25.59
CA ASP A 299 7.45 1.63 26.73
C ASP A 299 8.61 2.63 26.83
N PRO A 300 9.22 2.80 28.01
CA PRO A 300 10.48 3.55 28.12
C PRO A 300 11.57 2.90 27.26
N GLY A 301 12.25 3.69 26.42
CA GLY A 301 13.19 3.17 25.45
C GLY A 301 13.60 4.16 24.36
N VAL A 302 14.37 3.67 23.40
CA VAL A 302 14.82 4.43 22.21
C VAL A 302 14.13 3.88 20.98
N TYR A 303 13.59 4.79 20.17
CA TYR A 303 12.82 4.45 18.98
C TYR A 303 13.19 5.31 17.77
N PHE A 304 12.85 4.83 16.59
CA PHE A 304 13.01 5.49 15.31
C PHE A 304 11.71 5.47 14.53
N VAL A 305 11.57 6.42 13.61
CA VAL A 305 10.29 6.69 12.93
C VAL A 305 10.44 6.49 11.43
N ALA A 306 9.51 5.76 10.81
CA ALA A 306 9.36 5.71 9.36
C ALA A 306 7.96 6.15 8.91
N PRO A 307 7.85 6.93 7.83
CA PRO A 307 6.56 7.26 7.24
C PRO A 307 5.89 6.04 6.60
N GLY A 308 4.58 5.95 6.75
CA GLY A 308 3.73 4.87 6.26
C GLY A 308 3.57 3.70 7.23
N PRO A 309 2.58 2.82 7.00
CA PRO A 309 2.40 1.60 7.77
C PRO A 309 3.52 0.61 7.51
N LEU A 310 3.64 -0.37 8.40
CA LEU A 310 4.45 -1.56 8.18
C LEU A 310 3.95 -2.22 6.89
N GLY A 311 4.82 -2.42 5.89
CA GLY A 311 4.35 -2.68 4.52
C GLY A 311 4.88 -1.70 3.47
N THR A 312 5.34 -0.51 3.87
CA THR A 312 5.86 0.48 2.93
C THR A 312 7.36 0.36 2.72
N SER A 313 7.84 0.82 1.55
CA SER A 313 9.27 0.80 1.23
C SER A 313 10.13 1.47 2.32
N SER A 314 9.70 2.61 2.84
CA SER A 314 10.39 3.36 3.91
C SER A 314 10.41 2.60 5.24
N ALA A 315 9.28 2.06 5.70
CA ALA A 315 9.20 1.33 6.96
C ALA A 315 10.05 0.05 6.93
N THR A 316 9.97 -0.70 5.84
CA THR A 316 10.78 -1.91 5.61
C THR A 316 12.27 -1.59 5.54
N LEU A 317 12.65 -0.52 4.84
CA LEU A 317 14.04 -0.13 4.69
C LEU A 317 14.63 0.30 6.04
N LEU A 318 13.91 1.12 6.81
CA LEU A 318 14.36 1.51 8.15
C LEU A 318 14.54 0.31 9.08
N ARG A 319 13.57 -0.61 9.12
CA ARG A 319 13.67 -1.85 9.91
C ARG A 319 14.98 -2.60 9.64
N ARG A 320 15.31 -2.78 8.36
CA ARG A 320 16.52 -3.50 7.95
C ARG A 320 17.78 -2.79 8.39
N LEU A 321 17.86 -1.48 8.15
CA LEU A 321 19.01 -0.68 8.57
C LEU A 321 19.25 -0.79 10.08
N LEU A 322 18.19 -0.71 10.89
CA LEU A 322 18.28 -0.86 12.36
C LEU A 322 18.79 -2.26 12.75
N ARG A 323 18.24 -3.31 12.13
CA ARG A 323 18.68 -4.69 12.39
C ARG A 323 20.11 -4.98 11.98
N ASP A 324 20.56 -4.35 10.90
CA ASP A 324 21.93 -4.43 10.41
C ASP A 324 22.90 -3.57 11.26
N GLY A 325 22.37 -2.85 12.27
CA GLY A 325 23.17 -2.01 13.17
C GLY A 325 23.67 -0.73 12.51
N VAL A 326 23.01 -0.27 11.45
CA VAL A 326 23.35 0.98 10.76
C VAL A 326 22.95 2.17 11.62
N ASP A 327 23.85 3.14 11.75
CA ASP A 327 23.57 4.42 12.42
C ASP A 327 22.71 5.31 11.52
N VAL A 328 21.39 5.10 11.59
CA VAL A 328 20.40 5.88 10.84
C VAL A 328 20.22 7.30 11.38
N GLU A 329 20.62 7.55 12.63
CA GLU A 329 20.60 8.89 13.24
C GLU A 329 21.58 9.82 12.50
N ALA A 330 22.76 9.31 12.14
CA ALA A 330 23.75 10.08 11.37
C ALA A 330 23.24 10.55 9.99
N ALA A 331 22.26 9.84 9.40
CA ALA A 331 21.59 10.23 8.16
C ALA A 331 20.42 11.20 8.36
N GLY A 332 20.06 11.51 9.61
CA GLY A 332 18.97 12.42 9.96
C GLY A 332 17.63 11.75 10.20
N VAL A 333 17.58 10.41 10.37
CA VAL A 333 16.34 9.73 10.77
C VAL A 333 16.00 10.09 12.23
N PRO A 334 14.78 10.56 12.54
CA PRO A 334 14.43 11.01 13.88
C PRO A 334 14.52 9.89 14.92
N LYS A 335 15.25 10.20 15.99
CA LYS A 335 15.36 9.38 17.20
C LYS A 335 14.43 9.91 18.28
N LEU A 336 13.61 9.03 18.83
CA LEU A 336 12.74 9.28 19.96
C LEU A 336 13.33 8.62 21.19
N THR A 337 13.24 9.28 22.34
CA THR A 337 13.55 8.67 23.63
C THR A 337 12.31 8.79 24.51
N ALA A 338 11.70 7.65 24.80
CA ALA A 338 10.57 7.53 25.71
C ALA A 338 11.10 7.36 27.12
N VAL A 339 10.70 8.27 28.01
CA VAL A 339 11.06 8.25 29.43
C VAL A 339 9.77 8.08 30.24
N GLU A 340 9.82 7.21 31.24
CA GLU A 340 8.65 6.94 32.08
C GLU A 340 8.08 8.23 32.69
N GLY A 341 6.78 8.45 32.51
CA GLY A 341 6.07 9.64 33.02
C GLY A 341 6.23 10.91 32.18
N GLU A 342 7.03 10.91 31.11
CA GLU A 342 7.25 12.08 30.26
C GLU A 342 6.63 11.89 28.87
N PRO A 343 5.56 12.64 28.50
CA PRO A 343 4.96 12.50 27.19
C PRO A 343 5.91 12.96 26.08
N ILE A 344 5.94 12.22 24.97
CA ILE A 344 6.68 12.60 23.77
C ILE A 344 5.81 13.54 22.94
N HIS A 345 6.38 14.67 22.51
CA HIS A 345 5.79 15.57 21.53
C HIS A 345 6.75 15.74 20.36
N ILE A 346 6.35 15.32 19.15
CA ILE A 346 7.20 15.43 17.97
C ILE A 346 6.42 15.86 16.72
N THR A 347 7.06 16.69 15.90
CA THR A 347 6.66 16.93 14.51
C THR A 347 7.60 16.18 13.58
N VAL A 348 7.05 15.35 12.69
CA VAL A 348 7.80 14.56 11.72
C VAL A 348 7.48 15.05 10.32
N ASP A 349 8.51 15.47 9.59
CA ASP A 349 8.43 15.73 8.16
C ASP A 349 8.60 14.42 7.40
N ALA A 350 7.52 13.91 6.82
CA ALA A 350 7.51 12.60 6.19
C ALA A 350 8.56 12.52 5.06
N VAL A 351 8.63 13.55 4.21
CA VAL A 351 9.55 13.61 3.06
C VAL A 351 11.00 13.58 3.51
N GLN A 352 11.34 14.39 4.50
CA GLN A 352 12.69 14.44 5.03
C GLN A 352 13.11 13.10 5.64
N VAL A 353 12.22 12.43 6.36
CA VAL A 353 12.50 11.13 6.96
C VAL A 353 12.71 10.06 5.89
N GLU A 354 11.85 9.99 4.86
CA GLU A 354 12.06 9.05 3.75
C GLU A 354 13.42 9.28 3.06
N GLN A 355 13.77 10.54 2.78
CA GLN A 355 15.07 10.87 2.19
C GLN A 355 16.23 10.46 3.08
N ALA A 356 16.13 10.67 4.40
CA ALA A 356 17.14 10.24 5.36
C ALA A 356 17.30 8.71 5.41
N ILE A 357 16.19 7.97 5.39
CA ILE A 357 16.19 6.50 5.36
C ILE A 357 16.86 5.99 4.06
N ARG A 358 16.51 6.58 2.91
CA ARG A 358 17.12 6.22 1.62
C ARG A 358 18.61 6.54 1.58
N ALA A 359 19.01 7.71 2.08
CA ALA A 359 20.41 8.10 2.18
C ALA A 359 21.20 7.14 3.09
N ALA A 360 20.63 6.72 4.23
CA ALA A 360 21.25 5.71 5.10
C ALA A 360 21.42 4.35 4.41
N ALA A 361 20.53 4.01 3.48
CA ALA A 361 20.63 2.82 2.64
C ALA A 361 21.55 2.98 1.42
N GLY A 362 22.14 4.16 1.20
CA GLY A 362 22.97 4.45 0.04
C GLY A 362 22.18 4.57 -1.28
N GLN A 363 20.91 4.98 -1.22
CA GLN A 363 20.02 5.19 -2.38
C GLN A 363 19.90 6.66 -2.79
#